data_AF-A0A1T4M959-F1
#
_entry.id   AF-A0A1T4M959-F1
#
_cell.length_a   1.000
_cell.length_b   1.000
_cell.length_c   1.000
_cell.angle_alpha   90.00
_cell.angle_beta   90.00
_cell.angle_gamma   90.00
#
_symmetry.space_group_name_H-M   'P 1'
#
loop_
_entity.id
_entity.type
_entity.pdbx_description
1 polymer ?
#
loop_
_entity_poly.entity_id
_entity_poly.type
_entity_poly.pdbx_seq_one_letter_code
_entity_poly.pdbx_strand_id
1 'polypeptide(L)'
;MDIDQMELYKTLTEKMEVQEIQKYFIKMAEIRGFATQSPSEKLLLLIEEVGELAKAIRKEDKTFPVDKEKCKKNEGDSIEGELADVFIVLCTLCNSLNIDLANCILSKEKININRKWS
;
A
#
# COMPACT_ATOMS: atom_id res chain seq x y z
N MET A 1 -14.25 15.97 -4.24
CA MET A 1 -13.21 15.58 -3.26
C MET A 1 -13.43 16.46 -2.05
N ASP A 2 -13.70 15.90 -0.88
CA ASP A 2 -13.94 16.69 0.34
C ASP A 2 -12.77 17.63 0.63
N ILE A 3 -13.07 18.84 1.12
CA ILE A 3 -12.08 19.87 1.47
C ILE A 3 -10.97 19.27 2.34
N ASP A 4 -11.36 18.40 3.29
CA ASP A 4 -10.46 17.73 4.23
C ASP A 4 -9.42 16.82 3.56
N GLN A 5 -9.79 16.08 2.50
CA GLN A 5 -8.85 15.22 1.77
C GLN A 5 -7.80 16.05 1.01
N MET A 6 -8.24 17.15 0.40
CA MET A 6 -7.36 18.03 -0.36
C MET A 6 -6.38 18.79 0.56
N GLU A 7 -6.84 19.20 1.74
CA GLU A 7 -5.96 19.80 2.75
C GLU A 7 -4.93 18.81 3.27
N LEU A 8 -5.36 17.58 3.57
CA LEU A 8 -4.43 16.53 4.00
C LEU A 8 -3.42 16.21 2.89
N TYR A 9 -3.86 16.07 1.63
CA TYR A 9 -2.97 15.81 0.48
C TYR A 9 -1.83 16.82 0.35
N LYS A 10 -2.07 18.11 0.61
CA LYS A 10 -1.02 19.16 0.57
C LYS A 10 0.10 18.95 1.58
N THR A 11 -0.11 18.11 2.59
CA THR A 11 0.93 17.76 3.58
C THR A 11 1.88 16.65 3.10
N LEU A 12 1.50 15.90 2.06
CA LEU A 12 2.30 14.82 1.51
C LEU A 12 3.45 15.40 0.67
N THR A 13 4.69 14.96 0.92
CA THR A 13 5.86 15.39 0.17
C THR A 13 6.84 14.23 -0.06
N GLU A 14 7.75 14.39 -1.02
CA GLU A 14 8.77 13.38 -1.34
C GLU A 14 9.80 13.15 -0.22
N LYS A 15 9.83 14.00 0.82
CA LYS A 15 10.86 13.99 1.87
C LYS A 15 10.34 13.52 3.23
N MET A 16 9.20 12.87 3.27
CA MET A 16 8.60 12.40 4.51
C MET A 16 9.24 11.11 5.02
N GLU A 17 9.34 11.00 6.33
CA GLU A 17 9.72 9.76 6.99
C GLU A 17 8.58 8.73 6.91
N VAL A 18 8.91 7.44 7.00
CA VAL A 18 7.91 6.35 6.95
C VAL A 18 6.83 6.51 8.03
N GLN A 19 7.20 6.96 9.24
CA GLN A 19 6.23 7.22 10.30
C GLN A 19 5.26 8.37 9.95
N GLU A 20 5.72 9.39 9.22
CA GLU A 20 4.88 10.51 8.80
C GLU A 20 3.92 10.07 7.69
N ILE A 21 4.41 9.28 6.73
CA ILE A 21 3.59 8.68 5.67
C ILE A 21 2.53 7.75 6.27
N GLN A 22 2.90 6.92 7.25
CA GLN A 22 1.96 6.05 7.95
C GLN A 22 0.87 6.89 8.64
N LYS A 23 1.24 7.97 9.36
CA LYS A 23 0.28 8.91 9.98
C LYS A 23 -0.63 9.59 8.96
N TYR A 24 -0.11 9.95 7.79
CA TYR A 24 -0.91 10.51 6.71
C TYR A 24 -2.01 9.52 6.27
N PHE A 25 -1.68 8.26 6.01
CA PHE A 25 -2.67 7.27 5.58
C PHE A 25 -3.68 6.91 6.67
N ILE A 26 -3.31 7.00 7.94
CA ILE A 26 -4.25 6.85 9.07
C ILE A 26 -5.34 7.92 9.00
N LYS A 27 -4.95 9.19 8.92
CA LYS A 27 -5.89 10.31 8.81
C LYS A 27 -6.74 10.21 7.54
N MET A 28 -6.14 9.79 6.44
CA MET A 28 -6.86 9.61 5.18
C MET A 28 -7.89 8.47 5.29
N ALA A 29 -7.56 7.37 5.98
CA ALA A 29 -8.50 6.28 6.25
C ALA A 29 -9.66 6.72 7.16
N GLU A 30 -9.41 7.60 8.13
CA GLU A 30 -10.47 8.22 8.96
C GLU A 30 -11.43 9.05 8.10
N ILE A 31 -10.91 9.95 7.27
CA ILE A 31 -11.73 10.80 6.39
C ILE A 31 -12.56 9.96 5.42
N ARG A 32 -12.00 8.85 4.92
CA ARG A 32 -12.67 7.94 3.98
C ARG A 32 -13.59 6.90 4.64
N GLY A 33 -13.67 6.87 5.98
CA GLY A 33 -14.54 5.95 6.71
C GLY A 33 -14.00 4.51 6.85
N PHE A 34 -12.71 4.29 6.58
CA PHE A 34 -12.03 2.99 6.70
C PHE A 34 -11.35 2.78 8.06
N ALA A 35 -11.39 3.76 8.97
CA ALA A 35 -10.74 3.66 10.27
C ALA A 35 -11.32 2.58 11.19
N THR A 36 -12.60 2.24 11.05
CA THR A 36 -13.30 1.28 11.93
C THR A 36 -13.11 -0.18 11.54
N GLN A 37 -12.46 -0.46 10.41
CA GLN A 37 -12.21 -1.83 9.95
C GLN A 37 -11.27 -2.58 10.90
N SER A 38 -11.65 -3.81 11.22
CA SER A 38 -10.86 -4.74 12.03
C SER A 38 -9.55 -5.13 11.31
N PRO A 39 -8.53 -5.59 12.07
CA PRO A 39 -7.30 -6.10 11.46
C PRO A 39 -7.54 -7.21 10.42
N SER A 40 -8.52 -8.08 10.64
CA SER A 40 -8.87 -9.15 9.70
C SER A 40 -9.46 -8.61 8.40
N GLU A 41 -10.33 -7.60 8.46
CA GLU A 41 -10.87 -6.95 7.26
C GLU A 41 -9.78 -6.24 6.47
N LYS A 42 -8.86 -5.54 7.15
CA LYS A 42 -7.70 -4.91 6.49
C LYS A 42 -6.73 -5.91 5.89
N LEU A 43 -6.57 -7.09 6.49
CA LEU A 43 -5.80 -8.18 5.90
C LEU A 43 -6.47 -8.70 4.61
N LEU A 44 -7.80 -8.80 4.57
CA LEU A 44 -8.52 -9.17 3.36
C LEU A 44 -8.31 -8.14 2.24
N LEU A 45 -8.40 -6.85 2.56
CA LEU A 45 -8.08 -5.78 1.61
C LEU A 45 -6.63 -5.87 1.12
N LEU A 46 -5.67 -6.14 2.02
CA LEU A 46 -4.27 -6.28 1.62
C LEU A 46 -4.08 -7.42 0.60
N ILE A 47 -4.79 -8.54 0.79
CA ILE A 47 -4.76 -9.67 -0.13
C ILE A 47 -5.40 -9.30 -1.48
N GLU A 48 -6.47 -8.52 -1.46
CA GLU A 48 -7.13 -7.98 -2.66
C GLU A 48 -6.16 -7.13 -3.49
N GLU A 49 -5.50 -6.15 -2.88
CA GLU A 49 -4.52 -5.29 -3.57
C GLU A 49 -3.31 -6.08 -4.09
N VAL A 50 -2.85 -7.10 -3.34
CA VAL A 50 -1.78 -8.00 -3.83
C VAL A 50 -2.25 -8.81 -5.04
N GLY A 51 -3.53 -9.18 -5.10
CA GLY A 51 -4.13 -9.86 -6.23
C GLY A 51 -4.21 -8.99 -7.49
N GLU A 52 -4.63 -7.72 -7.33
CA GLU A 52 -4.64 -6.75 -8.42
C GLU A 52 -3.22 -6.39 -8.89
N LEU A 53 -2.25 -6.25 -7.98
CA LEU A 53 -0.83 -6.14 -8.33
C LEU A 53 -0.35 -7.35 -9.16
N ALA A 54 -0.68 -8.57 -8.74
CA ALA A 54 -0.31 -9.78 -9.49
C ALA A 54 -0.93 -9.78 -10.90
N LYS A 55 -2.16 -9.31 -11.03
CA LYS A 55 -2.86 -9.17 -12.31
C LYS A 55 -2.21 -8.08 -13.19
N ALA A 56 -1.79 -6.95 -12.62
CA ALA A 56 -1.07 -5.90 -13.32
C ALA A 56 0.27 -6.40 -13.85
N ILE A 57 1.08 -7.08 -13.02
CA ILE A 57 2.35 -7.70 -13.43
C ILE A 57 2.11 -8.72 -14.57
N ARG A 58 1.09 -9.58 -14.44
CA ARG A 58 0.75 -10.57 -15.49
C ARG A 58 0.36 -9.92 -16.81
N LYS A 59 -0.31 -8.76 -16.80
CA LYS A 59 -0.67 -8.02 -18.02
C LYS A 59 0.56 -7.48 -18.75
N GLU A 60 1.64 -7.15 -18.04
CA GLU A 60 2.89 -6.65 -18.64
C GLU A 60 3.84 -7.75 -19.10
N ASP A 61 3.72 -8.95 -18.52
CA ASP A 61 4.48 -10.11 -18.94
C ASP A 61 4.05 -10.58 -20.35
N LYS A 62 4.93 -10.32 -21.32
CA LYS A 62 4.75 -10.65 -22.74
C LYS A 62 4.72 -12.15 -23.03
N THR A 63 5.07 -13.00 -22.06
CA THR A 63 5.07 -14.46 -22.23
C THR A 63 3.67 -15.07 -22.11
N PHE A 64 2.73 -14.34 -21.53
CA PHE A 64 1.33 -14.77 -21.43
C PHE A 64 0.49 -14.16 -22.57
N PRO A 65 -0.34 -14.94 -23.26
CA PRO A 65 -1.27 -14.40 -24.24
C PRO A 65 -2.35 -13.58 -23.52
N VAL A 66 -2.16 -12.26 -23.48
CA VAL A 66 -3.15 -11.32 -22.96
C VAL A 66 -3.93 -10.74 -24.15
N ASP A 67 -5.26 -10.78 -24.05
CA ASP A 67 -6.17 -10.23 -25.04
C ASP A 67 -6.10 -8.69 -25.01
N LYS A 68 -5.28 -8.12 -25.90
CA LYS A 68 -4.88 -6.70 -25.89
C LYS A 68 -6.04 -5.72 -26.04
N GLU A 69 -7.18 -6.16 -26.58
CA GLU A 69 -8.38 -5.32 -26.72
C GLU A 69 -9.08 -5.03 -25.39
N LYS A 70 -8.87 -5.85 -24.35
CA LYS A 70 -9.41 -5.60 -23.00
C LYS A 70 -8.50 -4.73 -22.12
N CYS A 71 -7.32 -4.36 -22.61
CA CYS A 71 -6.33 -3.58 -21.87
C CYS A 71 -6.51 -2.07 -22.08
N LYS A 72 -7.66 -1.51 -21.67
CA LYS A 72 -7.70 -0.06 -21.40
C LYS A 72 -6.95 0.17 -20.09
N LYS A 73 -5.79 0.81 -20.16
CA LYS A 73 -5.02 1.24 -18.99
C LYS A 73 -5.82 2.33 -18.28
N ASN A 74 -6.51 1.99 -17.21
CA ASN A 74 -6.83 2.97 -16.18
C ASN A 74 -5.54 3.18 -15.35
N GLU A 75 -5.32 4.39 -14.82
CA GLU A 75 -4.12 4.67 -14.02
C GLU A 75 -4.02 3.78 -12.76
N GLY A 76 -5.16 3.35 -12.21
CA GLY A 76 -5.23 2.39 -11.10
C GLY A 76 -4.68 1.00 -11.43
N ASP A 77 -4.93 0.49 -12.65
CA ASP A 77 -4.51 -0.84 -13.09
C ASP A 77 -3.00 -0.94 -13.44
N SER A 78 -2.19 0.08 -13.15
CA SER A 78 -0.75 0.11 -13.42
C SER A 78 0.03 -0.60 -12.31
N ILE A 79 1.21 -1.16 -12.61
CA ILE A 79 2.05 -1.78 -11.58
C ILE A 79 2.38 -0.77 -10.47
N GLU A 80 2.67 0.48 -10.84
CA GLU A 80 2.96 1.56 -9.89
C GLU A 80 1.76 1.90 -9.00
N GLY A 81 0.56 1.94 -9.58
CA GLY A 81 -0.70 2.17 -8.85
C GLY A 81 -0.98 1.07 -7.84
N GLU A 82 -1.00 -0.18 -8.30
CA GLU A 82 -1.27 -1.35 -7.44
C GLU A 82 -0.19 -1.54 -6.36
N LEU A 83 1.08 -1.22 -6.65
CA LEU A 83 2.13 -1.20 -5.63
C LEU A 83 1.85 -0.15 -4.54
N ALA A 84 1.36 1.02 -4.93
CA ALA A 84 0.99 2.07 -4.00
C ALA A 84 -0.21 1.63 -3.15
N ASP A 85 -1.22 0.99 -3.74
CA ASP A 85 -2.40 0.50 -3.01
C ASP A 85 -2.04 -0.58 -1.99
N VAL A 86 -1.17 -1.55 -2.35
CA VAL A 86 -0.60 -2.52 -1.40
C VAL A 86 0.08 -1.82 -0.21
N PHE A 87 0.89 -0.80 -0.48
CA PHE A 87 1.58 -0.05 0.57
C PHE A 87 0.61 0.74 1.47
N ILE A 88 -0.39 1.39 0.88
CA ILE A 88 -1.43 2.14 1.59
C ILE A 88 -2.17 1.21 2.55
N VAL A 89 -2.67 0.07 2.06
CA VAL A 89 -3.43 -0.87 2.89
C VAL A 89 -2.53 -1.46 3.98
N LEU A 90 -1.26 -1.79 3.68
CA LEU A 90 -0.29 -2.22 4.69
C LEU A 90 -0.12 -1.18 5.81
N CYS A 91 0.05 0.10 5.48
CA CYS A 91 0.15 1.17 6.48
C CYS A 91 -1.11 1.25 7.37
N THR A 92 -2.31 1.11 6.78
CA THR A 92 -3.55 1.13 7.55
C THR A 92 -3.73 -0.11 8.44
N LEU A 93 -3.20 -1.27 8.03
CA LEU A 93 -3.17 -2.50 8.83
C LEU A 93 -2.20 -2.36 10.00
N CYS A 94 -1.00 -1.82 9.77
CA CYS A 94 -0.05 -1.50 10.84
C CYS A 94 -0.69 -0.61 11.90
N ASN A 95 -1.47 0.39 11.50
CA ASN A 95 -2.20 1.22 12.44
C ASN A 95 -3.22 0.45 13.29
N SER A 96 -4.05 -0.40 12.67
CA SER A 96 -5.03 -1.21 13.42
C SER A 96 -4.39 -2.17 14.42
N LEU A 97 -3.12 -2.51 14.22
CA LEU A 97 -2.32 -3.36 15.12
C LEU A 97 -1.43 -2.54 16.07
N ASN A 98 -1.49 -1.21 16.04
CA ASN A 98 -0.62 -0.31 16.80
C ASN A 98 0.88 -0.57 16.56
N ILE A 99 1.25 -0.78 15.28
CA ILE A 99 2.61 -1.09 14.83
C ILE A 99 3.25 0.15 14.19
N ASP A 100 4.47 0.47 14.61
CA ASP A 100 5.35 1.41 13.91
C ASP A 100 6.17 0.65 12.85
N LEU A 101 5.84 0.85 11.59
CA LEU A 101 6.46 0.11 10.48
C LEU A 101 7.96 0.41 10.36
N ALA A 102 8.39 1.67 10.58
CA ALA A 102 9.79 2.06 10.48
C ALA A 102 10.64 1.33 11.53
N ASN A 103 10.16 1.31 12.77
CA ASN A 103 10.81 0.59 13.87
C ASN A 103 10.85 -0.93 13.62
N CYS A 104 9.79 -1.51 13.05
CA CYS A 104 9.76 -2.92 12.65
C CYS A 104 10.81 -3.24 11.59
N ILE A 105 10.95 -2.40 10.56
CA ILE A 105 11.96 -2.58 9.51
C ILE A 105 13.36 -2.54 10.11
N LEU A 106 13.69 -1.51 10.90
CA LEU A 106 15.00 -1.37 11.53
C LEU A 106 15.35 -2.57 12.42
N SER A 107 14.39 -3.03 13.21
CA SER A 107 14.57 -4.18 14.12
C SER A 107 14.75 -5.48 13.33
N LYS A 108 13.98 -5.67 12.26
CA LYS A 108 14.07 -6.85 11.40
C LYS A 108 15.40 -6.88 10.63
N GLU A 109 15.88 -5.73 10.19
CA GLU A 109 17.11 -5.64 9.40
C GLU A 109 18.35 -5.89 10.25
N LYS A 110 18.38 -5.43 11.51
CA LYS A 110 19.43 -5.81 12.49
C LYS A 110 19.56 -7.33 12.67
N ILE A 111 18.47 -8.08 12.48
CA ILE A 111 18.50 -9.55 12.50
C ILE A 111 18.99 -10.08 11.15
N ASN A 112 18.52 -9.50 10.03
CA ASN A 112 18.85 -9.95 8.67
C ASN A 112 20.33 -9.82 8.33
N ILE A 113 21.03 -8.78 8.80
CA ILE A 113 22.47 -8.58 8.56
C ILE A 113 23.33 -9.73 9.11
N ASN A 114 22.82 -10.48 10.08
CA ASN A 114 23.52 -11.62 10.69
C ASN A 114 23.11 -12.95 10.06
N ARG A 115 22.24 -12.95 9.04
CA ARG A 115 21.80 -14.16 8.34
C ARG A 115 22.78 -14.53 7.24
N LYS A 116 23.01 -15.82 7.07
CA LYS A 116 23.62 -16.37 5.86
C LYS A 116 22.50 -16.80 4.92
N TRP A 117 22.54 -16.28 3.70
CA TRP A 117 21.63 -16.63 2.62
C TRP A 117 22.32 -17.71 1.79
N SER A 118 21.72 -18.89 1.72
CA SER A 118 22.20 -20.06 0.98
C SER A 118 21.11 -20.59 0.08
#